data_AF-A0A2V7V8I6-F1
#
_entry.id   AF-A0A2V7V8I6-F1
#
_cell.length_a   1.000
_cell.length_b   1.000
_cell.length_c   1.000
_cell.angle_alpha   90.00
_cell.angle_beta   90.00
_cell.angle_gamma   90.00
#
_symmetry.space_group_name_H-M   'P 1'
#
loop_
_entity.id
_entity.type
_entity.pdbx_description
1 polymer ?
#
loop_
_entity_poly.entity_id
_entity_poly.type
_entity_poly.pdbx_seq_one_letter_code
_entity_poly.pdbx_strand_id
1 'polypeptide(L)'
;MSHPSEDDLILHHYGEGEPSSVQAHLASCAACREAFAALRADLASVTDEPAPERGEGYGDRVWRSLEPRLGRPSLTPMRRARPAARWWAPAALAASLLAAFLLGRHYPAGPAPAPIPESARDRIFLVMVGDHLERSEMVLLEVANAGGEGPVDVSSAQESAASLVAANRLFRMNARQ
;
A
#
# COMPACT_ATOMS: atom_id res chain seq x y z
N MET A 1 -27.81 0.98 32.80
CA MET A 1 -27.81 0.69 31.35
C MET A 1 -26.98 1.76 30.70
N SER A 2 -25.95 1.40 29.93
CA SER A 2 -25.02 2.39 29.37
C SER A 2 -25.68 3.14 28.22
N HIS A 3 -25.57 4.47 28.21
CA HIS A 3 -25.95 5.25 27.04
C HIS A 3 -24.87 5.07 25.95
N PRO A 4 -25.25 5.05 24.65
CA PRO A 4 -24.30 5.11 23.56
C PRO A 4 -23.49 6.41 23.64
N SER A 5 -22.22 6.32 23.27
CA SER A 5 -21.36 7.50 23.15
C SER A 5 -21.77 8.33 21.94
N GLU A 6 -21.26 9.55 21.85
CA GLU A 6 -21.46 10.41 20.68
C GLU A 6 -20.86 9.76 19.41
N ASP A 7 -19.68 9.13 19.51
CA ASP A 7 -19.06 8.38 18.43
C ASP A 7 -19.97 7.24 17.92
N ASP A 8 -20.62 6.51 18.83
CA ASP A 8 -21.58 5.46 18.44
C ASP A 8 -22.78 6.03 17.68
N LEU A 9 -23.25 7.23 18.06
CA LEU A 9 -24.34 7.93 17.38
C LEU A 9 -23.91 8.46 16.00
N ILE A 10 -22.67 8.94 15.87
CA ILE A 10 -22.07 9.36 14.59
C ILE A 10 -21.93 8.16 13.65
N LEU A 11 -21.37 7.05 14.12
CA LEU A 11 -21.25 5.81 13.35
C LEU A 11 -22.64 5.28 12.94
N HIS A 12 -23.62 5.35 13.84
CA HIS A 12 -25.00 5.00 13.51
C HIS A 12 -25.62 5.93 12.44
N HIS A 13 -25.30 7.22 12.45
CA HIS A 13 -25.77 8.17 11.43
C HIS A 13 -25.25 7.85 10.03
N TYR A 14 -23.96 7.49 9.90
CA TYR A 14 -23.35 7.11 8.63
C TYR A 14 -23.60 5.65 8.22
N GLY A 15 -24.24 4.85 9.08
CA GLY A 15 -24.47 3.43 8.84
C GLY A 15 -23.23 2.55 9.04
N GLU A 16 -22.20 3.07 9.70
CA GLU A 16 -20.91 2.41 9.96
C GLU A 16 -20.84 1.73 11.34
N GLY A 17 -21.86 1.93 12.20
CA GLY A 17 -21.95 1.32 13.53
C GLY A 17 -22.72 -0.01 13.54
N GLU A 18 -22.67 -0.72 14.68
CA GLU A 18 -23.50 -1.91 14.91
C GLU A 18 -25.00 -1.51 14.91
N PRO A 19 -25.80 -1.88 13.88
CA PRO A 19 -27.13 -1.29 13.68
C PRO A 19 -28.12 -1.65 14.79
N SER A 20 -27.94 -2.82 15.40
CA SER A 20 -28.92 -3.45 16.28
C SER A 20 -28.91 -2.89 17.71
N SER A 21 -27.74 -2.53 18.25
CA SER A 21 -27.58 -2.14 19.65
C SER A 21 -28.01 -0.69 19.90
N VAL A 22 -27.54 0.24 19.07
CA VAL A 22 -27.87 1.67 19.17
C VAL A 22 -29.33 1.91 18.83
N GLN A 23 -29.87 1.24 17.80
CA GLN A 23 -31.26 1.41 17.41
C GLN A 23 -32.24 0.89 18.46
N ALA A 24 -31.94 -0.25 19.10
CA ALA A 24 -32.74 -0.76 20.21
C ALA A 24 -32.72 0.20 21.43
N HIS A 25 -31.56 0.82 21.70
CA HIS A 25 -31.45 1.82 22.76
C HIS A 25 -32.22 3.11 22.44
N LEU A 26 -32.13 3.61 21.20
CA LEU A 26 -32.90 4.76 20.74
C LEU A 26 -34.41 4.51 20.80
N ALA A 27 -34.88 3.27 20.61
CA ALA A 27 -36.30 2.95 20.77
C ALA A 27 -36.79 3.09 22.23
N SER A 28 -35.93 2.84 23.21
CA SER A 28 -36.30 2.82 24.64
C SER A 28 -35.91 4.08 25.42
N CYS A 29 -34.94 4.87 24.95
CA CYS A 29 -34.39 6.02 25.69
C CYS A 29 -34.71 7.37 25.03
N ALA A 30 -35.53 8.20 25.69
CA ALA A 30 -35.90 9.54 25.19
C ALA A 30 -34.70 10.50 25.10
N ALA A 31 -33.83 10.52 26.12
CA ALA A 31 -32.65 11.39 26.14
C ALA A 31 -31.69 11.12 24.98
N CYS A 32 -31.45 9.84 24.65
CA CYS A 32 -30.61 9.48 23.50
C CYS A 32 -31.26 9.83 22.16
N ARG A 33 -32.59 9.78 22.05
CA ARG A 33 -33.29 10.24 20.83
C ARG A 33 -33.12 11.74 20.62
N GLU A 34 -33.22 12.52 21.69
CA GLU A 34 -33.03 13.96 21.64
C GLU A 34 -31.59 14.31 21.27
N ALA A 35 -30.60 13.68 21.91
CA ALA A 35 -29.19 13.84 21.55
C ALA A 35 -28.90 13.45 20.09
N PHE A 36 -29.46 12.33 19.62
CA PHE A 36 -29.31 11.90 18.23
C PHE A 36 -29.99 12.86 17.24
N ALA A 37 -31.14 13.42 17.59
CA ALA A 37 -31.82 14.41 16.75
C ALA A 37 -31.02 15.71 16.64
N ALA A 38 -30.41 16.19 17.75
CA ALA A 38 -29.52 17.34 17.75
C ALA A 38 -28.28 17.09 16.87
N LEU A 39 -27.60 15.96 17.07
CA LEU A 39 -26.45 15.56 16.25
C LEU A 39 -26.79 15.52 14.75
N ARG A 40 -27.94 14.94 14.39
CA ARG A 40 -28.40 14.89 12.99
C ARG A 40 -28.63 16.28 12.40
N ALA A 41 -29.14 17.22 13.19
CA ALA A 41 -29.35 18.60 12.73
C ALA A 41 -28.00 19.30 12.48
N ASP A 42 -27.02 19.09 13.38
CA ASP A 42 -25.68 19.65 13.23
C ASP A 42 -24.97 19.07 12.00
N LEU A 43 -25.00 17.74 11.81
CA LEU A 43 -24.40 17.10 10.63
C LEU A 43 -25.08 17.52 9.32
N ALA A 44 -26.42 17.68 9.33
CA ALA A 44 -27.16 18.16 8.16
C ALA A 44 -26.89 19.64 7.84
N SER A 45 -26.34 20.42 8.78
CA SER A 45 -25.97 21.82 8.54
C SER A 45 -24.73 21.94 7.65
N VAL A 46 -23.91 20.88 7.55
CA VAL A 46 -22.78 20.80 6.63
C VAL A 46 -23.31 20.51 5.24
N THR A 47 -23.53 21.57 4.46
CA THR A 47 -23.86 21.44 3.04
C THR A 47 -22.65 20.97 2.24
N ASP A 48 -22.83 19.92 1.45
CA ASP A 48 -21.91 19.56 0.36
C ASP A 48 -22.00 20.65 -0.72
N GLU A 49 -21.13 21.65 -0.60
CA GLU A 49 -20.89 22.57 -1.70
C GLU A 49 -20.13 21.80 -2.79
N PRO A 50 -20.62 21.80 -4.05
CA PRO A 50 -19.96 21.05 -5.11
C PRO A 50 -18.51 21.53 -5.22
N ALA A 51 -17.58 20.58 -5.21
CA ALA A 51 -16.18 20.89 -5.38
C ALA A 51 -15.99 21.73 -6.67
N PRO A 52 -15.29 22.86 -6.61
CA PRO A 52 -15.14 23.74 -7.78
C PRO A 52 -14.47 22.99 -8.93
N GLU A 53 -14.93 23.25 -10.15
CA GLU A 53 -14.38 22.63 -11.35
C GLU A 53 -12.88 22.95 -11.47
N ARG A 54 -12.07 21.89 -11.58
CA ARG A 54 -10.62 22.02 -11.69
C ARG A 54 -10.27 22.23 -13.16
N GLY A 55 -9.96 23.46 -13.54
CA GLY A 55 -9.54 23.77 -14.91
C GLY A 55 -8.32 22.95 -15.36
N GLU A 56 -8.16 22.80 -16.68
CA GLU A 56 -7.22 21.87 -17.34
C GLU A 56 -5.77 21.92 -16.80
N GLY A 57 -5.28 23.09 -16.39
CA GLY A 57 -3.92 23.25 -15.83
C GLY A 57 -3.76 22.94 -14.33
N TYR A 58 -4.79 22.41 -13.66
CA TYR A 58 -4.74 22.12 -12.22
C TYR A 58 -3.64 21.11 -11.88
N GLY A 59 -3.58 19.99 -12.63
CA GLY A 59 -2.58 18.95 -12.43
C GLY A 59 -1.15 19.48 -12.50
N ASP A 60 -0.85 20.28 -13.52
CA ASP A 60 0.46 20.90 -13.70
C ASP A 60 0.85 21.85 -12.57
N ARG A 61 -0.10 22.65 -12.07
CA ARG A 61 0.16 23.57 -10.94
C ARG A 61 0.46 22.80 -9.67
N VAL A 62 -0.30 21.74 -9.38
CA VAL A 62 -0.06 20.86 -8.25
C VAL A 62 1.29 20.16 -8.40
N TRP A 63 1.58 19.60 -9.57
CA TRP A 63 2.83 18.90 -9.84
C TRP A 63 4.06 19.81 -9.64
N ARG A 64 4.06 21.02 -10.21
CA ARG A 64 5.17 21.99 -10.00
C ARG A 64 5.36 22.38 -8.53
N SER A 65 4.29 22.36 -7.72
CA SER A 65 4.38 22.65 -6.28
C SER A 65 4.97 21.48 -5.48
N LEU A 66 4.73 20.24 -5.93
CA LEU A 66 5.16 19.02 -5.28
C LEU A 66 6.56 18.58 -5.70
N GLU A 67 6.93 18.72 -6.98
CA GLU A 67 8.23 18.32 -7.55
C GLU A 67 9.43 18.71 -6.67
N PRO A 68 9.58 19.96 -6.19
CA PRO A 68 10.72 20.33 -5.36
C PRO A 68 10.72 19.67 -3.98
N ARG A 69 9.55 19.31 -3.44
CA ARG A 69 9.40 18.66 -2.12
C ARG A 69 9.64 17.16 -2.19
N LEU A 70 9.42 16.56 -3.36
CA LEU A 70 9.63 15.14 -3.60
C LEU A 70 11.11 14.77 -3.77
N GLY A 71 12.04 15.73 -3.70
CA GLY A 71 13.47 15.52 -3.59
C GLY A 71 13.99 14.42 -4.50
N ARG A 72 14.34 14.74 -5.76
CA ARG A 72 14.98 13.77 -6.66
C ARG A 72 16.14 13.10 -5.90
N PRO A 73 16.19 11.76 -5.79
CA PRO A 73 17.33 11.11 -5.14
C PRO A 73 18.57 11.59 -5.88
N SER A 74 19.41 12.36 -5.19
CA SER A 74 20.65 12.85 -5.76
C SER A 74 21.50 11.62 -6.00
N LEU A 75 21.51 11.13 -7.23
CA LEU A 75 22.54 10.20 -7.70
C LEU A 75 23.82 11.02 -7.73
N THR A 76 24.46 11.17 -6.57
CA THR A 76 25.77 11.79 -6.43
C THR A 76 26.70 11.14 -7.45
N PRO A 77 27.26 11.87 -8.42
CA PRO A 77 28.22 11.30 -9.33
C PRO A 77 29.48 11.02 -8.51
N MET A 78 29.70 9.74 -8.19
CA MET A 78 30.87 9.28 -7.46
C MET A 78 32.12 9.78 -8.21
N ARG A 79 32.81 10.75 -7.61
CA ARG A 79 33.97 11.45 -8.17
C ARG A 79 34.93 10.43 -8.76
N ARG A 80 35.24 10.57 -10.06
CA ARG A 80 36.28 9.83 -10.78
C ARG A 80 37.57 9.81 -9.95
N ALA A 81 37.88 8.68 -9.34
CA ALA A 81 39.18 8.44 -8.73
C ALA A 81 40.25 8.37 -9.82
N ARG A 82 41.42 8.95 -9.53
CA ARG A 82 42.55 9.18 -10.45
C ARG A 82 43.10 7.88 -11.07
N PRO A 83 43.63 7.91 -12.31
CA PRO A 83 43.91 6.71 -13.12
C PRO A 83 45.22 5.96 -12.76
N ALA A 84 45.93 6.34 -11.70
CA ALA A 84 47.21 5.71 -11.35
C ALA A 84 47.07 4.36 -10.61
N ALA A 85 45.90 4.08 -10.01
CA ALA A 85 45.63 2.79 -9.35
C ALA A 85 45.22 1.66 -10.32
N ARG A 86 45.07 1.97 -11.61
CA ARG A 86 44.36 1.11 -12.57
C ARG A 86 45.18 -0.09 -13.06
N TRP A 87 46.50 -0.08 -12.91
CA TRP A 87 47.36 -1.18 -13.36
C TRP A 87 47.57 -2.25 -12.28
N TRP A 88 47.35 -1.91 -11.00
CA TRP A 88 47.44 -2.87 -9.90
C TRP A 88 46.06 -3.34 -9.44
N ALA A 89 44.98 -2.67 -9.88
CA ALA A 89 43.61 -3.04 -9.58
C ALA A 89 43.26 -4.52 -9.85
N PRO A 90 43.64 -5.16 -10.99
CA PRO A 90 43.32 -6.58 -11.18
C PRO A 90 44.13 -7.49 -10.26
N ALA A 91 45.40 -7.16 -10.00
CA ALA A 91 46.25 -7.94 -9.11
C ALA A 91 45.81 -7.82 -7.64
N ALA A 92 45.45 -6.62 -7.19
CA ALA A 92 44.91 -6.37 -5.86
C ALA A 92 43.54 -7.03 -5.67
N LEU A 93 42.67 -7.01 -6.69
CA LEU A 93 41.38 -7.71 -6.66
C LEU A 93 41.59 -9.23 -6.57
N ALA A 94 42.44 -9.79 -7.43
CA ALA A 94 42.75 -11.23 -7.40
C ALA A 94 43.37 -11.65 -6.05
N ALA A 95 44.32 -10.88 -5.52
CA ALA A 95 44.90 -11.12 -4.21
C ALA A 95 43.86 -11.01 -3.08
N SER A 96 42.94 -10.05 -3.14
CA SER A 96 41.87 -9.90 -2.16
C SER A 96 40.87 -11.06 -2.20
N LEU A 97 40.54 -11.58 -3.39
CA LEU A 97 39.65 -12.72 -3.57
C LEU A 97 40.32 -14.01 -3.07
N LEU A 98 41.61 -14.20 -3.37
CA LEU A 98 42.40 -15.32 -2.84
C LEU A 98 42.50 -15.25 -1.31
N ALA A 99 42.75 -14.06 -0.75
CA ALA A 99 42.79 -13.87 0.69
C ALA A 99 41.42 -14.16 1.32
N ALA A 100 40.32 -13.63 0.78
CA ALA A 100 38.97 -13.89 1.25
C ALA A 100 38.58 -15.38 1.14
N PHE A 101 38.99 -16.04 0.06
CA PHE A 101 38.76 -17.46 -0.16
C PHE A 101 39.54 -18.31 0.86
N LEU A 102 40.83 -18.03 1.07
CA LEU A 102 41.64 -18.71 2.06
C LEU A 102 41.11 -18.44 3.48
N LEU A 103 40.68 -17.21 3.76
CA LEU A 103 40.08 -16.86 5.04
C LEU A 103 38.76 -17.63 5.27
N GLY A 104 37.88 -17.70 4.28
CA GLY A 104 36.65 -18.50 4.37
C GLY A 104 36.87 -20.01 4.35
N ARG A 105 37.99 -20.49 3.78
CA ARG A 105 38.35 -21.91 3.73
C ARG A 105 38.96 -22.40 5.04
N HIS A 106 39.73 -21.56 5.72
CA HIS A 106 40.48 -21.91 6.93
C HIS A 106 39.79 -21.49 8.22
N TYR A 107 38.90 -20.50 8.19
CA TYR A 107 38.05 -20.17 9.33
C TYR A 107 36.70 -20.89 9.17
N PRO A 108 36.29 -21.76 10.11
CA PRO A 108 34.95 -22.33 10.09
C PRO A 108 33.93 -21.19 10.13
N ALA A 109 32.93 -21.29 9.25
CA ALA A 109 31.88 -20.30 9.06
C ALA A 109 31.36 -19.77 10.41
N GLY A 110 31.27 -18.45 10.53
CA GLY A 110 30.51 -17.82 11.61
C GLY A 110 29.07 -18.36 11.66
N PRO A 111 28.36 -18.18 12.77
CA PRO A 111 27.05 -18.78 13.00
C PRO A 111 26.14 -18.54 11.79
N ALA A 112 25.52 -19.61 11.31
CA ALA A 112 24.58 -19.55 10.19
C ALA A 112 23.56 -18.43 10.42
N PRO A 113 23.15 -17.68 9.38
CA PRO A 113 22.10 -16.68 9.51
C PRO A 113 20.89 -17.34 10.18
N ALA A 114 20.44 -16.75 11.28
CA ALA A 114 19.32 -17.29 12.03
C ALA A 114 18.12 -17.47 11.10
N PRO A 115 17.41 -18.61 11.17
CA PRO A 115 16.23 -18.82 10.36
C PRO A 115 15.23 -17.68 10.61
N ILE A 116 14.65 -17.14 9.54
CA ILE A 116 13.65 -16.08 9.63
C ILE A 116 12.53 -16.60 10.56
N PRO A 117 12.18 -15.86 11.63
CA PRO A 117 11.11 -16.26 12.55
C PRO A 117 9.82 -16.54 11.78
N GLU A 118 9.09 -17.60 12.14
CA GLU A 118 7.81 -17.94 11.50
C GLU A 118 6.85 -16.73 11.51
N SER A 119 6.81 -15.97 12.60
CA SER A 119 6.01 -14.75 12.71
C SER A 119 6.37 -13.64 11.71
N ALA A 120 7.63 -13.59 11.25
CA ALA A 120 8.03 -12.65 10.21
C ALA A 120 7.62 -13.15 8.82
N ARG A 121 7.63 -14.47 8.58
CA ARG A 121 7.11 -15.07 7.33
C ARG A 121 5.61 -14.90 7.21
N ASP A 122 4.86 -15.13 8.28
CA ASP A 122 3.41 -14.94 8.32
C ASP A 122 3.02 -13.49 8.01
N ARG A 123 3.74 -12.50 8.56
CA ARG A 123 3.52 -11.08 8.28
C ARG A 123 3.81 -10.74 6.82
N ILE A 124 4.92 -11.24 6.27
CA ILE A 124 5.27 -11.02 4.86
C ILE A 124 4.23 -11.67 3.95
N PHE A 125 3.76 -12.87 4.29
CA PHE A 125 2.71 -13.57 3.55
C PHE A 125 1.38 -12.79 3.59
N LEU A 126 0.95 -12.31 4.76
CA LEU A 126 -0.27 -11.51 4.88
C LEU A 126 -0.20 -10.21 4.08
N VAL A 127 0.95 -9.53 4.09
CA VAL A 127 1.17 -8.31 3.28
C VAL A 127 1.10 -8.63 1.78
N MET A 128 1.74 -9.73 1.35
CA MET A 128 1.71 -10.18 -0.04
C MET A 128 0.29 -10.57 -0.50
N VAL A 129 -0.48 -11.26 0.35
CA VAL A 129 -1.86 -11.63 0.05
C VAL A 129 -2.74 -10.38 -0.03
N GLY A 130 -2.55 -9.41 0.88
CA GLY A 130 -3.24 -8.12 0.84
C GLY A 130 -3.01 -7.37 -0.48
N ASP A 131 -1.75 -7.20 -0.89
CA ASP A 131 -1.40 -6.55 -2.17
C ASP A 131 -2.01 -7.27 -3.38
N HIS A 132 -2.09 -8.60 -3.34
CA HIS A 132 -2.70 -9.39 -4.42
C HIS A 132 -4.22 -9.19 -4.52
N LEU A 133 -4.91 -9.11 -3.38
CA LEU A 133 -6.36 -8.88 -3.34
C LEU A 133 -6.70 -7.48 -3.85
N GLU A 134 -5.96 -6.47 -3.42
CA GLU A 134 -6.18 -5.08 -3.84
C GLU A 134 -5.92 -4.88 -5.34
N ARG A 135 -4.88 -5.52 -5.88
CA ARG A 135 -4.62 -5.51 -7.33
C ARG A 135 -5.69 -6.27 -8.13
N SER A 136 -6.36 -7.26 -7.52
CA SER A 136 -7.50 -7.96 -8.14
C SER A 136 -8.77 -7.12 -8.15
N GLU A 137 -9.03 -6.38 -7.08
CA GLU A 137 -10.14 -5.43 -6.99
C GLU A 137 -10.03 -4.32 -8.05
N MET A 138 -8.83 -3.76 -8.22
CA MET A 138 -8.56 -2.76 -9.25
C MET A 138 -8.91 -3.24 -10.66
N VAL A 139 -8.52 -4.48 -11.00
CA VAL A 139 -8.86 -5.08 -12.31
C VAL A 139 -10.37 -5.28 -12.45
N LEU A 140 -11.07 -5.70 -11.38
CA LEU A 140 -12.54 -5.85 -11.41
C LEU A 140 -13.24 -4.51 -11.59
N LEU A 141 -12.74 -3.44 -10.98
CA LEU A 141 -13.24 -2.08 -11.16
C LEU A 141 -12.98 -1.57 -12.59
N GLU A 142 -11.81 -1.84 -13.17
CA GLU A 142 -11.51 -1.51 -14.57
C GLU A 142 -12.48 -2.22 -15.52
N VAL A 143 -12.72 -3.52 -15.33
CA VAL A 143 -13.69 -4.28 -16.13
C VAL A 143 -15.11 -3.76 -15.94
N ALA A 144 -15.52 -3.47 -14.70
CA ALA A 144 -16.85 -2.96 -14.40
C ALA A 144 -17.11 -1.58 -15.05
N ASN A 145 -16.06 -0.77 -15.21
CA ASN A 145 -16.12 0.55 -15.83
C ASN A 145 -15.71 0.59 -17.31
N ALA A 146 -15.35 -0.55 -17.91
CA ALA A 146 -14.94 -0.62 -19.32
C ALA A 146 -16.10 -0.36 -20.32
N GLY A 147 -17.35 -0.29 -19.84
CA GLY A 147 -18.52 0.00 -20.65
C GLY A 147 -18.86 1.49 -20.72
N GLY A 148 -18.35 2.20 -21.73
CA GLY A 148 -18.79 3.54 -22.15
C GLY A 148 -19.58 3.53 -23.46
N GLU A 149 -19.91 4.70 -24.04
CA GLU A 149 -20.68 4.86 -25.31
C GLU A 149 -19.95 4.36 -26.59
N GLY A 150 -19.03 3.40 -26.48
CA GLY A 150 -18.23 2.86 -27.57
C GLY A 150 -17.95 1.36 -27.43
N PRO A 151 -17.18 0.75 -28.35
CA PRO A 151 -16.78 -0.64 -28.23
C PRO A 151 -15.97 -0.84 -26.95
N VAL A 152 -16.36 -1.84 -26.15
CA VAL A 152 -15.76 -2.16 -24.85
C VAL A 152 -14.30 -2.59 -25.05
N ASP A 153 -13.36 -1.75 -24.60
CA ASP A 153 -11.93 -2.07 -24.60
C ASP A 153 -11.51 -2.60 -23.21
N VAL A 154 -11.17 -3.88 -23.15
CA VAL A 154 -10.77 -4.59 -21.93
C VAL A 154 -9.30 -5.05 -22.01
N SER A 155 -8.55 -4.54 -22.99
CA SER A 155 -7.17 -5.01 -23.24
C SER A 155 -6.24 -4.76 -22.05
N SER A 156 -6.35 -3.61 -21.39
CA SER A 156 -5.58 -3.29 -20.18
C SER A 156 -5.90 -4.23 -19.01
N ALA A 157 -7.18 -4.46 -18.74
CA ALA A 157 -7.62 -5.34 -17.67
C ALA A 157 -7.24 -6.81 -17.94
N GLN A 158 -7.22 -7.24 -19.21
CA GLN A 158 -6.73 -8.57 -19.60
C GLN A 158 -5.23 -8.74 -19.33
N GLU A 159 -4.41 -7.73 -19.63
CA GLU A 159 -2.97 -7.76 -19.35
C GLU A 159 -2.70 -7.81 -17.84
N SER A 160 -3.40 -6.99 -17.05
CA SER A 160 -3.30 -7.01 -15.59
C SER A 160 -3.79 -8.33 -14.98
N ALA A 161 -4.87 -8.91 -15.50
CA ALA A 161 -5.35 -10.24 -15.08
C ALA A 161 -4.35 -11.35 -15.38
N ALA A 162 -3.68 -11.32 -16.54
CA ALA A 162 -2.63 -12.28 -16.88
C ALA A 162 -1.44 -12.20 -15.91
N SER A 163 -1.06 -10.99 -15.48
CA SER A 163 -0.03 -10.79 -14.46
C SER A 163 -0.42 -11.39 -13.10
N LEU A 164 -1.68 -11.24 -12.68
CA LEU A 164 -2.18 -11.84 -11.43
C LEU A 164 -2.13 -13.38 -11.45
N VAL A 165 -2.49 -14.00 -12.57
CA VAL A 165 -2.40 -15.46 -12.75
C VAL A 165 -0.94 -15.95 -12.70
N ALA A 166 -0.02 -15.21 -13.32
CA ALA A 166 1.41 -15.53 -13.28
C ALA A 166 1.96 -15.48 -11.84
N ALA A 167 1.57 -14.48 -11.05
CA ALA A 167 1.94 -14.36 -9.64
C ALA A 167 1.41 -15.54 -8.81
N ASN A 168 0.16 -15.96 -9.02
CA ASN A 168 -0.43 -17.10 -8.32
C ASN A 168 0.34 -18.41 -8.59
N ARG A 169 0.80 -18.60 -9.83
CA ARG A 169 1.64 -19.75 -10.19
C ARG A 169 2.98 -19.76 -9.44
N LEU A 170 3.60 -18.60 -9.25
CA LEU A 170 4.83 -18.43 -8.46
C LEU A 170 4.62 -18.77 -6.98
N PHE A 171 3.51 -18.35 -6.37
CA PHE A 171 3.19 -18.72 -4.99
C PHE A 171 3.01 -20.23 -4.82
N ARG A 172 2.32 -20.88 -5.76
CA ARG A 172 2.12 -22.35 -5.74
C ARG A 172 3.40 -23.14 -5.96
N MET A 173 4.37 -22.61 -6.72
CA MET A 173 5.66 -23.26 -6.91
C MET A 173 6.53 -23.17 -5.65
N ASN A 174 6.53 -22.02 -4.97
CA ASN A 174 7.31 -21.83 -3.74
C ASN A 174 6.70 -22.57 -2.54
N ALA A 175 5.37 -22.73 -2.48
CA ALA A 175 4.70 -23.49 -1.40
C ALA A 175 4.90 -25.02 -1.47
N ARG A 176 5.51 -25.55 -2.54
CA ARG A 176 5.76 -26.99 -2.74
C ARG A 176 7.23 -27.40 -2.49
N GLN A 177 8.11 -26.44 -2.22
CA GLN A 177 9.49 -26.68 -1.78
C GLN A 177 9.56 -26.66 -0.26
#